data_AF-A0A3L7N5U5-F1
#
_entry.id   AF-A0A3L7N5U5-F1
#
_cell.length_a   1.000
_cell.length_b   1.000
_cell.length_c   1.000
_cell.angle_alpha   90.00
_cell.angle_beta   90.00
_cell.angle_gamma   90.00
#
_symmetry.space_group_name_H-M   'P 1'
#
loop_
_entity.id
_entity.type
_entity.pdbx_description
1 polymer ?
#
loop_
_entity_poly.entity_id
_entity_poly.type
_entity_poly.pdbx_seq_one_letter_code
_entity_poly.pdbx_strand_id
1 'polypeptide(L)'
;HGFYVDEDSLRAAGGEPTHIHLNDGTLAGFRHTHKPIFCVQYHPEASPGPHESAYLFDCFIDIMRTRAPVTAQQMEAHQSASARFAAAATA
;
A
#
# COMPACT_ATOMS: atom_id res chain seq x y z
N HIS A 1 -3.73 9.57 12.42
CA HIS A 1 -2.60 9.14 13.26
C HIS A 1 -1.78 10.37 13.67
N GLY A 2 -1.00 10.33 14.77
CA GLY A 2 -0.21 11.47 15.29
C GLY A 2 1.32 11.27 15.27
N PHE A 3 1.77 10.12 14.77
CA PHE A 3 3.17 9.77 14.54
C PHE A 3 3.29 9.24 13.11
N TYR A 4 4.51 9.23 12.56
CA TYR A 4 4.83 8.66 11.25
C TYR A 4 6.15 7.91 11.33
N VAL A 5 6.39 7.04 10.34
CA VAL A 5 7.63 6.28 10.23
C VAL A 5 8.70 7.13 9.56
N ASP A 6 9.89 7.20 10.17
CA ASP A 6 11.06 7.83 9.59
C ASP A 6 11.61 7.00 8.40
N GLU A 7 11.77 7.64 7.24
CA GLU A 7 12.12 6.95 5.99
C GLU A 7 13.55 6.39 6.01
N ASP A 8 14.51 7.12 6.57
CA ASP A 8 15.92 6.68 6.62
C ASP A 8 16.06 5.43 7.48
N SER A 9 15.38 5.40 8.64
CA SER A 9 15.32 4.21 9.51
C SER A 9 14.66 3.01 8.82
N LEU A 10 13.61 3.23 8.02
CA LEU A 10 12.96 2.18 7.23
C LEU A 10 13.92 1.60 6.18
N ARG A 11 14.63 2.45 5.45
CA ARG A 11 15.58 2.02 4.41
C ARG A 11 16.72 1.21 5.02
N ALA A 12 17.23 1.63 6.17
CA ALA A 12 18.23 0.87 6.92
C ALA A 12 17.72 -0.53 7.35
N ALA A 13 16.41 -0.68 7.55
CA ALA A 13 15.75 -1.94 7.88
C ALA A 13 15.40 -2.81 6.63
N GLY A 14 15.75 -2.39 5.41
CA GLY A 14 15.46 -3.12 4.17
C GLY A 14 14.06 -2.88 3.60
N GLY A 15 13.41 -1.80 4.02
CA GLY A 15 12.14 -1.33 3.48
C GLY A 15 12.32 -0.34 2.33
N GLU A 16 11.33 -0.30 1.45
CA GLU A 16 11.20 0.69 0.39
C GLU A 16 9.87 1.44 0.52
N PRO A 17 9.88 2.77 0.45
CA PRO A 17 8.65 3.57 0.39
C PRO A 17 7.76 3.19 -0.78
N THR A 18 6.45 3.20 -0.55
CA THR A 18 5.44 2.95 -1.60
C THR A 18 4.45 4.10 -1.72
N HIS A 19 4.14 4.79 -0.62
CA HIS A 19 3.20 5.91 -0.61
C HIS A 19 3.80 7.08 0.13
N ILE A 20 3.64 8.28 -0.43
CA ILE A 20 4.01 9.55 0.19
C ILE A 20 2.74 10.36 0.39
N HIS A 21 2.58 10.93 1.57
CA HIS A 21 1.47 11.81 1.87
C HIS A 21 1.65 13.15 1.12
N LEU A 22 0.68 13.49 0.28
CA LEU A 22 0.83 14.60 -0.68
C LEU A 22 0.91 15.98 -0.04
N ASN A 23 0.32 16.17 1.15
CA ASN A 23 0.25 17.50 1.77
C ASN A 23 1.54 17.89 2.51
N ASP A 24 2.27 16.90 3.06
CA ASP A 24 3.42 17.17 3.94
C ASP A 24 4.67 16.32 3.62
N GLY A 25 4.60 15.43 2.63
CA GLY A 25 5.73 14.61 2.21
C GLY A 25 6.09 13.47 3.16
N THR A 26 5.29 13.22 4.20
CA THR A 26 5.57 12.13 5.15
C THR A 26 5.32 10.76 4.52
N LEU A 27 6.03 9.75 5.03
CA LEU A 27 5.87 8.37 4.57
C LEU A 27 4.46 7.84 4.94
N ALA A 28 3.70 7.41 3.94
CA ALA A 28 2.34 6.89 4.09
C ALA A 28 2.23 5.38 3.85
N GLY A 29 3.30 4.72 3.41
CA GLY A 29 3.33 3.27 3.21
C GLY A 29 4.67 2.78 2.70
N PHE A 30 4.94 1.50 2.95
CA PHE A 30 6.19 0.85 2.56
C PHE A 30 6.00 -0.64 2.26
N ARG A 31 7.00 -1.24 1.62
CA ARG A 31 7.14 -2.69 1.42
C ARG A 31 8.54 -3.15 1.81
N HIS A 32 8.70 -4.41 2.18
CA HIS A 32 10.03 -5.02 2.33
C HIS A 32 10.45 -5.69 1.02
N THR A 33 11.73 -5.58 0.66
CA THR A 33 12.28 -6.17 -0.57
C THR A 33 12.49 -7.68 -0.54
N HIS A 34 12.65 -8.28 0.64
CA HIS A 34 13.01 -9.69 0.81
C HIS A 34 11.99 -10.49 1.61
N LYS A 35 11.07 -9.83 2.31
CA LYS A 35 10.03 -10.47 3.13
C LYS A 35 8.64 -10.13 2.59
N PRO A 36 7.65 -11.02 2.77
CA PRO A 36 6.24 -10.76 2.42
C PRO A 36 5.62 -9.76 3.43
N ILE A 37 6.07 -8.51 3.39
CA ILE A 37 5.68 -7.46 4.34
C ILE A 37 5.42 -6.18 3.54
N PHE A 38 4.26 -5.57 3.77
CA PHE A 38 4.00 -4.19 3.43
C PHE A 38 3.09 -3.58 4.50
N CYS A 39 3.03 -2.26 4.54
CA CYS A 39 2.21 -1.52 5.48
C CYS A 39 1.77 -0.19 4.86
N VAL A 40 0.64 0.33 5.33
CA VAL A 40 0.16 1.68 5.05
C VAL A 40 -0.20 2.38 6.34
N GLN A 41 -0.08 3.69 6.34
CA GLN A 41 -0.32 4.54 7.50
C GLN A 41 -1.80 4.93 7.65
N TYR A 42 -2.56 4.89 6.55
CA TYR A 42 -3.99 5.15 6.49
C TYR A 42 -4.81 3.86 6.61
N HIS A 43 -6.13 4.00 6.62
CA HIS A 43 -7.11 2.94 6.85
C HIS A 43 -7.67 2.41 5.52
N PRO A 44 -7.16 1.27 4.98
CA PRO A 44 -7.63 0.72 3.71
C PRO A 44 -9.06 0.15 3.75
N GLU A 45 -9.56 -0.17 4.94
CA GLU A 45 -10.92 -0.63 5.20
C GLU A 45 -11.97 0.49 5.10
N ALA A 46 -11.52 1.75 5.14
CA ALA A 46 -12.36 2.94 5.23
C ALA A 46 -13.38 2.83 6.40
N SER A 47 -14.59 3.38 6.24
CA SER A 47 -15.68 3.39 7.25
C SER A 47 -15.45 4.32 8.46
N PRO A 48 -15.52 5.65 8.28
CA PRO A 48 -15.89 6.38 7.06
C PRO A 48 -14.70 6.59 6.11
N GLY A 49 -14.97 6.84 4.82
CA GLY A 49 -13.94 7.29 3.88
C GLY A 49 -14.02 6.68 2.47
N PRO A 50 -13.10 7.09 1.58
CA PRO A 50 -12.94 6.54 0.23
C PRO A 50 -12.47 5.07 0.24
N HIS A 51 -12.94 4.27 -0.72
CA HIS A 51 -12.59 2.84 -0.86
C HIS A 51 -11.46 2.57 -1.87
N GLU A 52 -10.82 3.62 -2.39
CA GLU A 52 -9.79 3.57 -3.43
C GLU A 52 -8.54 2.78 -3.02
N SER A 53 -8.36 2.53 -1.72
CA SER A 53 -7.25 1.77 -1.16
C SER A 53 -7.56 0.28 -0.91
N ALA A 54 -8.76 -0.20 -1.26
CA ALA A 54 -9.15 -1.60 -1.06
C ALA A 54 -8.25 -2.62 -1.77
N TYR A 55 -7.55 -2.22 -2.84
CA TYR A 55 -6.59 -3.05 -3.58
C TYR A 55 -5.46 -3.62 -2.70
N LEU A 56 -5.19 -3.00 -1.55
CA LEU A 56 -4.19 -3.47 -0.59
C LEU A 56 -4.58 -4.82 0.02
N PHE A 57 -5.88 -5.13 0.11
CA PHE A 57 -6.34 -6.46 0.53
C PHE A 57 -5.98 -7.54 -0.49
N ASP A 58 -6.05 -7.24 -1.79
CA ASP A 58 -5.61 -8.16 -2.84
C ASP A 58 -4.09 -8.39 -2.78
N CYS A 59 -3.31 -7.32 -2.55
CA CYS A 59 -1.88 -7.44 -2.29
C CYS A 59 -1.58 -8.35 -1.09
N PHE A 60 -2.35 -8.22 -0.01
CA PHE A 60 -2.22 -9.06 1.18
C PHE A 60 -2.51 -10.54 0.88
N ILE A 61 -3.58 -10.82 0.15
CA ILE A 61 -3.95 -12.19 -0.25
C ILE A 61 -2.83 -12.82 -1.11
N ASP A 62 -2.22 -12.05 -2.01
CA ASP A 62 -1.14 -12.54 -2.87
C ASP A 62 0.11 -12.91 -2.08
N ILE A 63 0.54 -12.10 -1.12
CA ILE A 63 1.71 -12.43 -0.29
C ILE A 63 1.43 -13.61 0.66
N MET A 64 0.17 -13.80 1.09
CA MET A 64 -0.22 -14.99 1.85
C MET A 64 -0.09 -16.27 1.00
N ARG A 65 -0.49 -16.21 -0.28
CA ARG A 65 -0.45 -17.35 -1.21
C ARG A 65 0.97 -17.68 -1.63
N THR A 66 1.74 -16.67 -2.02
CA THR A 66 3.08 -16.84 -2.62
C THR A 66 4.18 -16.95 -1.58
N ARG A 67 3.96 -16.40 -0.37
CA ARG A 67 4.99 -16.17 0.66
C ARG A 67 6.19 -15.35 0.15
N ALA A 68 5.99 -14.62 -0.94
CA ALA A 68 7.01 -13.78 -1.57
C ALA A 68 6.70 -12.29 -1.31
N PRO A 69 7.71 -11.40 -1.38
CA PRO A 69 7.50 -9.97 -1.34
C PRO A 69 6.58 -9.50 -2.48
N VAL A 70 5.67 -8.58 -2.19
CA VAL A 70 4.94 -7.85 -3.24
C VAL A 70 5.90 -6.87 -3.93
N THR A 71 5.96 -6.91 -5.26
CA THR A 71 6.75 -5.95 -6.04
C THR A 71 5.98 -4.64 -6.26
N ALA A 72 6.69 -3.57 -6.62
CA ALA A 72 6.06 -2.31 -6.99
C ALA A 72 5.08 -2.49 -8.17
N GLN A 73 5.46 -3.28 -9.18
CA GLN A 73 4.61 -3.53 -10.35
C GLN A 73 3.33 -4.29 -9.99
N GLN A 74 3.41 -5.25 -9.06
CA GLN A 74 2.23 -6.00 -8.60
C GLN A 74 1.27 -5.08 -7.84
N MET A 75 1.79 -4.23 -6.95
CA MET A 75 0.99 -3.28 -6.18
C MET A 75 0.29 -2.27 -7.11
N GLU A 76 1.00 -1.72 -8.09
CA GLU A 76 0.44 -0.81 -9.10
C GLU A 76 -0.63 -1.48 -9.97
N ALA A 77 -0.43 -2.76 -10.32
CA ALA A 77 -1.40 -3.53 -11.08
C ALA A 77 -2.72 -3.70 -10.31
N HIS A 78 -2.66 -4.02 -9.02
CA HIS A 78 -3.84 -4.10 -8.14
C HIS A 78 -4.54 -2.76 -8.00
N GLN A 79 -3.78 -1.68 -7.76
CA GLN A 79 -4.34 -0.33 -7.67
C GLN A 79 -5.09 0.06 -8.95
N SER A 80 -4.46 -0.17 -10.11
CA SER A 80 -5.05 0.11 -11.42
C SER A 80 -6.30 -0.72 -11.69
N ALA A 81 -6.31 -1.99 -11.26
CA ALA A 81 -7.48 -2.86 -11.41
C ALA A 81 -8.65 -2.38 -10.55
N SER A 82 -8.39 -2.03 -9.29
CA SER A 82 -9.39 -1.47 -8.38
C SER A 82 -9.98 -0.16 -8.91
N ALA A 83 -9.13 0.74 -9.41
CA ALA A 83 -9.59 2.01 -9.99
C ALA A 83 -10.49 1.81 -11.22
N ARG A 84 -10.17 0.86 -12.11
CA ARG A 84 -11.03 0.52 -13.26
C ARG A 84 -12.38 -0.05 -12.84
N PHE A 85 -12.40 -0.89 -11.82
CA PHE A 85 -13.65 -1.46 -11.31
C PHE A 85 -14.55 -0.37 -10.70
N ALA A 86 -13.98 0.53 -9.90
CA ALA A 86 -14.70 1.66 -9.34
C ALA A 86 -15.31 2.56 -10.43
N ALA A 87 -14.52 2.89 -11.47
CA ALA A 87 -14.99 3.69 -12.59
C ALA A 87 -16.13 3.02 -13.40
N ALA A 88 -16.06 1.69 -13.56
CA ALA A 88 -17.10 0.92 -14.26
C ALA A 88 -18.40 0.79 -13.45
N ALA A 89 -18.33 0.76 -12.11
CA ALA A 89 -19.50 0.64 -11.24
C ALA A 89 -20.32 1.95 -11.13
N THR A 90 -19.74 3.08 -11.53
CA THR A 90 -20.37 4.40 -11.50
C THR A 90 -20.96 4.86 -12.85
N ALA A 91 -20.85 4.03 -13.89
CA ALA A 91 -21.37 4.27 -15.24
C ALA A 91 -22.66 3.49 -15.48
#